data_AF-A0A061BJI8-F1
#
_entry.id   AF-A0A061BJI8-F1
#
_cell.length_a   1.000
_cell.length_b   1.000
_cell.length_c   1.000
_cell.angle_alpha   90.00
_cell.angle_beta   90.00
_cell.angle_gamma   90.00
#
_symmetry.space_group_name_H-M   'P 1'
#
loop_
_entity.id
_entity.type
_entity.pdbx_description
1 polymer ?
#
loop_
_entity_poly.entity_id
_entity_poly.type
_entity_poly.pdbx_seq_one_letter_code
_entity_poly.pdbx_strand_id
1 'polypeptide(L)'
;MGFLSGVLSNIHKHLGQHKNEINIAIEALNTNKHLGKKGFSVAIVKVVEGVGRYNDAVRNSNNHVKNKITDFDREMKRLKKTVSEDLKNNSAAGAGRIVQGSVDSADQLVETCLSNANKFNKSLDTAKHENVRNAINDCNSIVRDDVNKARACVKLETEQFAALSSKQQEDRKVMREKIERCLTDLGTCVNDSIKKKVAKLVEDLGLKVKEIKRQLVEIQGKLVEYIRELTTWIDKAQPLINSAFEKVKEILEDINDGNSVKKPSLIKSTVTQIEGAVAMLKGAGEDAGKVVKEKVSAALKQVKEMNDALKQDLYSVKQEIQKAIVNHVKKQIKTPYDELEGNVKQDLTTLKGNIKSEVNAIVLSSNEFSDQFTATQHAIDAAIQKVHNKVNNFKHLSNFNTFASDFDSSVPMRGIL
;
A
#
# COMPACT_ATOMS: atom_id res chain seq x y z
N MET A 1 2.51 77.63 -28.35
CA MET A 1 1.99 76.29 -28.75
C MET A 1 3.04 75.40 -29.41
N GLY A 2 3.99 75.96 -30.20
CA GLY A 2 5.04 75.17 -30.86
C GLY A 2 5.87 74.28 -29.92
N PHE A 3 6.19 74.76 -28.71
CA PHE A 3 6.89 73.96 -27.69
C PHE A 3 6.11 72.70 -27.29
N LEU A 4 4.85 72.84 -26.86
CA LEU A 4 4.01 71.69 -26.45
C LEU A 4 3.79 70.71 -27.61
N SER A 5 3.57 71.23 -28.82
CA SER A 5 3.43 70.41 -30.02
C SER A 5 4.72 69.63 -30.31
N GLY A 6 5.88 70.28 -30.16
CA GLY A 6 7.19 69.65 -30.33
C GLY A 6 7.46 68.58 -29.27
N VAL A 7 7.17 68.86 -28.00
CA VAL A 7 7.32 67.89 -26.90
C VAL A 7 6.43 66.67 -27.14
N LEU A 8 5.13 66.85 -27.38
CA LEU A 8 4.20 65.74 -27.62
C LEU A 8 4.57 64.95 -28.87
N SER A 9 4.95 65.62 -29.97
CA SER A 9 5.39 64.94 -31.19
C SER A 9 6.67 64.13 -30.98
N ASN A 10 7.59 64.64 -30.16
CA ASN A 10 8.83 63.94 -29.81
C ASN A 10 8.53 62.67 -29.00
N ILE A 11 7.73 62.79 -27.93
CA ILE A 11 7.42 61.63 -27.08
C ILE A 11 6.45 60.64 -27.76
N HIS A 12 5.64 61.06 -28.73
CA HIS A 12 4.64 60.22 -29.40
C HIS A 12 5.19 58.90 -29.93
N LYS A 13 6.37 58.92 -30.54
CA LYS A 13 7.02 57.70 -31.06
C LYS A 13 7.50 56.74 -29.95
N HIS A 14 7.55 57.21 -28.71
CA HIS A 14 8.03 56.50 -27.53
C HIS A 14 6.92 56.09 -26.55
N LEU A 15 5.65 56.41 -26.84
CA LEU A 15 4.49 56.17 -25.96
C LEU A 15 3.85 54.76 -26.13
N GLY A 16 4.65 53.78 -26.54
CA GLY A 16 4.20 52.38 -26.60
C GLY A 16 2.98 52.16 -27.52
N GLN A 17 2.09 51.25 -27.12
CA GLN A 17 0.94 50.82 -27.94
C GLN A 17 -0.20 51.85 -27.94
N HIS A 18 -0.36 52.62 -26.87
CA HIS A 18 -1.43 53.64 -26.71
C HIS A 18 -1.09 55.02 -27.28
N LYS A 19 0.02 55.15 -28.01
CA LYS A 19 0.49 56.44 -28.57
C LYS A 19 -0.59 57.20 -29.34
N ASN A 20 -1.47 56.48 -30.04
CA ASN A 20 -2.54 57.05 -30.86
C ASN A 20 -3.59 57.81 -30.03
N GLU A 21 -3.73 57.53 -28.73
CA GLU A 21 -4.62 58.27 -27.83
C GLU A 21 -4.22 59.75 -27.69
N ILE A 22 -2.95 60.07 -27.98
CA ILE A 22 -2.40 61.44 -27.94
C ILE A 22 -2.54 62.15 -29.29
N ASN A 23 -2.99 61.48 -30.37
CA ASN A 23 -3.19 62.11 -31.69
C ASN A 23 -4.13 63.32 -31.61
N ILE A 24 -5.24 63.20 -30.85
CA ILE A 24 -6.21 64.28 -30.64
C ILE A 24 -5.54 65.52 -30.02
N ALA A 25 -4.60 65.31 -29.08
CA ALA A 25 -3.84 66.38 -28.47
C ALA A 25 -2.86 67.03 -29.47
N ILE A 26 -2.14 66.22 -30.25
CA ILE A 26 -1.19 66.70 -31.27
C ILE A 26 -1.90 67.50 -32.37
N GLU A 27 -3.01 66.98 -32.89
CA GLU A 27 -3.81 67.63 -33.94
C GLU A 27 -4.42 68.95 -33.45
N ALA A 28 -4.94 68.99 -32.22
CA ALA A 28 -5.48 70.20 -31.63
C ALA A 28 -4.40 71.27 -31.44
N LEU A 29 -3.21 70.90 -30.96
CA LEU A 29 -2.06 71.82 -30.83
C LEU A 29 -1.63 72.37 -32.20
N ASN A 30 -1.56 71.52 -33.22
CA ASN A 30 -1.18 71.93 -34.58
C ASN A 30 -2.21 72.89 -35.22
N THR A 31 -3.50 72.61 -35.05
CA THR A 31 -4.59 73.39 -35.63
C THR A 31 -4.72 74.77 -34.98
N ASN A 32 -4.46 74.87 -33.67
CA ASN A 32 -4.70 76.10 -32.90
C ASN A 32 -3.43 76.94 -32.65
N LYS A 33 -2.27 76.56 -33.21
CA LYS A 33 -0.96 77.14 -32.84
C LYS A 33 -0.78 78.64 -33.11
N HIS A 34 -1.57 79.22 -34.01
CA HIS A 34 -1.49 80.63 -34.42
C HIS A 34 -2.67 81.51 -33.93
N LEU A 35 -3.61 80.95 -33.16
CA LEU A 35 -4.87 81.63 -32.80
C LEU A 35 -4.82 82.36 -31.44
N GLY A 36 -3.62 82.65 -30.94
CA GLY A 36 -3.40 83.37 -29.69
C GLY A 36 -4.09 82.73 -28.47
N LYS A 37 -4.64 83.57 -27.57
CA LYS A 37 -5.29 83.15 -26.32
C LYS A 37 -6.46 82.17 -26.55
N LYS A 38 -7.28 82.41 -27.57
CA LYS A 38 -8.45 81.57 -27.87
C LYS A 38 -8.03 80.18 -28.36
N GLY A 39 -7.04 80.10 -29.25
CA GLY A 39 -6.46 78.82 -29.68
C GLY A 39 -5.80 78.06 -28.55
N PHE A 40 -5.08 78.75 -27.67
CA PHE A 40 -4.47 78.17 -26.49
C PHE A 40 -5.51 77.49 -25.59
N SER A 41 -6.61 78.20 -25.30
CA SER A 41 -7.69 77.68 -24.45
C SER A 41 -8.36 76.43 -25.03
N VAL A 42 -8.52 76.34 -26.35
CA VAL A 42 -9.14 75.18 -27.00
C VAL A 42 -8.20 73.98 -26.99
N ALA A 43 -6.95 74.19 -27.37
CA ALA A 43 -6.01 73.08 -27.53
C ALA A 43 -5.48 72.56 -26.18
N ILE A 44 -5.42 73.38 -25.12
CA ILE A 44 -5.04 72.87 -23.80
C ILE A 44 -6.08 71.88 -23.25
N VAL A 45 -7.38 72.10 -23.50
CA VAL A 45 -8.45 71.15 -23.14
C VAL A 45 -8.25 69.82 -23.86
N LYS A 46 -7.90 69.85 -25.15
CA LYS A 46 -7.63 68.64 -25.94
C LYS A 46 -6.34 67.92 -25.56
N VAL A 47 -5.33 68.65 -25.09
CA VAL A 47 -4.12 68.05 -24.51
C VAL A 47 -4.46 67.30 -23.22
N VAL A 48 -5.24 67.91 -22.33
CA VAL A 48 -5.71 67.24 -21.10
C VAL A 48 -6.52 65.99 -21.44
N GLU A 49 -7.42 66.09 -22.43
CA GLU A 49 -8.22 64.95 -22.90
C GLU A 49 -7.35 63.81 -23.45
N GLY A 50 -6.43 64.09 -24.38
CA GLY A 50 -5.59 63.06 -25.01
C GLY A 50 -4.59 62.42 -24.05
N VAL A 51 -3.96 63.21 -23.18
CA VAL A 51 -3.08 62.69 -22.11
C VAL A 51 -3.88 61.87 -21.10
N GLY A 52 -5.10 62.30 -20.78
CA GLY A 52 -6.04 61.55 -19.94
C GLY A 52 -6.35 60.17 -20.51
N ARG A 53 -6.76 60.10 -21.78
CA ARG A 53 -7.05 58.85 -22.50
C ARG A 53 -5.85 57.90 -22.52
N TYR A 54 -4.66 58.41 -22.84
CA TYR A 54 -3.42 57.63 -22.81
C TYR A 54 -3.16 57.04 -21.42
N ASN A 55 -3.22 57.87 -20.37
CA ASN A 55 -2.98 57.42 -19.00
C ASN A 55 -4.01 56.38 -18.54
N ASP A 56 -5.28 56.53 -18.94
CA ASP A 56 -6.33 55.57 -18.63
C ASP A 56 -6.09 54.22 -19.35
N ALA A 57 -5.66 54.25 -20.62
CA ALA A 57 -5.33 53.04 -21.37
C ALA A 57 -4.12 52.29 -20.79
N VAL A 58 -3.06 53.01 -20.39
CA VAL A 58 -1.91 52.44 -19.67
C VAL A 58 -2.34 51.89 -18.31
N ARG A 59 -3.20 52.60 -17.56
CA ARG A 59 -3.74 52.11 -16.27
C ARG A 59 -4.51 50.81 -16.46
N ASN A 60 -5.34 50.71 -17.50
CA ASN A 60 -6.11 49.50 -17.80
C ASN A 60 -5.20 48.32 -18.13
N SER A 61 -4.14 48.55 -18.90
CA SER A 61 -3.12 47.56 -19.23
C SER A 61 -2.39 47.04 -17.99
N ASN A 62 -1.95 47.95 -17.12
CA ASN A 62 -1.28 47.61 -15.86
C ASN A 62 -2.21 46.82 -14.93
N ASN A 63 -3.49 47.21 -14.84
CA ASN A 63 -4.49 46.49 -14.05
C ASN A 63 -4.75 45.09 -14.60
N HIS A 64 -4.74 44.92 -15.92
CA HIS A 64 -4.92 43.61 -16.55
C HIS A 64 -3.83 42.63 -16.11
N VAL A 65 -2.55 43.03 -16.18
CA VAL A 65 -1.41 42.21 -15.76
C VAL A 65 -1.44 41.97 -14.24
N LYS A 66 -1.68 43.03 -13.45
CA LYS A 66 -1.76 42.96 -11.99
C LYS A 66 -2.80 41.94 -11.51
N ASN A 67 -3.99 41.94 -12.12
CA ASN A 67 -5.06 41.03 -11.72
C ASN A 67 -4.68 39.57 -11.94
N LYS A 68 -4.05 39.22 -13.06
CA LYS A 68 -3.58 37.83 -13.33
C LYS A 68 -2.55 37.36 -12.31
N ILE A 69 -1.60 38.22 -11.94
CA ILE A 69 -0.60 37.91 -10.92
C ILE A 69 -1.23 37.77 -9.54
N THR A 70 -2.16 38.66 -9.19
CA THR A 70 -2.86 38.63 -7.90
C THR A 70 -3.73 37.38 -7.74
N ASP A 71 -4.36 36.93 -8.82
CA ASP A 71 -5.16 35.69 -8.80
C ASP A 71 -4.30 34.46 -8.56
N PHE A 72 -3.16 34.35 -9.26
CA PHE A 72 -2.23 33.25 -9.06
C PHE A 72 -1.61 33.24 -7.66
N ASP A 73 -1.21 34.40 -7.13
CA ASP A 73 -0.71 34.53 -5.76
C ASP A 73 -1.75 34.04 -4.73
N ARG A 74 -3.02 34.39 -4.92
CA ARG A 74 -4.12 33.92 -4.05
C ARG A 74 -4.29 32.41 -4.12
N GLU A 75 -4.30 31.84 -5.32
CA GLU A 75 -4.42 30.39 -5.54
C GLU A 75 -3.26 29.65 -4.87
N MET A 76 -2.03 30.17 -5.00
CA MET A 76 -0.84 29.58 -4.40
C MET A 76 -0.81 29.68 -2.87
N LYS A 77 -1.26 30.80 -2.30
CA LYS A 77 -1.42 30.94 -0.84
C LYS A 77 -2.42 29.94 -0.28
N ARG A 78 -3.54 29.71 -0.97
CA ARG A 78 -4.53 28.69 -0.57
C ARG A 78 -3.93 27.30 -0.61
N LEU A 79 -3.21 26.95 -1.68
CA LEU A 79 -2.55 25.66 -1.83
C LEU A 79 -1.51 25.44 -0.73
N LYS A 80 -0.66 26.43 -0.45
CA LYS A 80 0.35 26.37 0.63
C LYS A 80 -0.29 26.07 1.98
N LYS A 81 -1.44 26.67 2.27
CA LYS A 81 -2.21 26.41 3.50
C LYS A 81 -2.71 24.96 3.55
N THR A 82 -3.37 24.48 2.50
CA THR A 82 -3.89 23.11 2.44
C THR A 82 -2.79 22.06 2.58
N VAL A 83 -1.67 22.24 1.85
CA VAL A 83 -0.50 21.35 1.95
C VAL A 83 0.05 21.32 3.39
N SER A 84 0.12 22.48 4.04
CA SER A 84 0.60 22.60 5.43
C SER A 84 -0.32 21.93 6.44
N GLU A 85 -1.64 21.95 6.21
CA GLU A 85 -2.64 21.29 7.05
C GLU A 85 -2.56 19.76 6.91
N ASP A 86 -2.44 19.26 5.67
CA ASP A 86 -2.28 17.82 5.39
C ASP A 86 -0.99 17.25 6.00
N LEU A 87 0.11 18.00 5.96
CA LEU A 87 1.38 17.63 6.60
C LEU A 87 1.25 17.49 8.14
N LYS A 88 0.44 18.32 8.78
CA LYS A 88 0.20 18.29 10.24
C LYS A 88 -0.68 17.12 10.66
N ASN A 89 -1.72 16.82 9.88
CA ASN A 89 -2.70 15.77 10.17
C ASN A 89 -2.16 14.35 9.97
N ASN A 90 -1.08 14.18 9.20
CA ASN A 90 -0.36 12.90 9.06
C ASN A 90 0.56 12.56 10.26
N SER A 91 0.38 13.17 11.44
CA SER A 91 1.21 12.91 12.64
C SER A 91 0.68 11.90 13.63
N ALA A 92 -0.58 11.48 13.58
CA ALA A 92 -1.06 10.38 14.43
C ALA A 92 -2.30 9.71 13.83
N ALA A 93 -2.18 8.42 13.46
CA ALA A 93 -3.23 7.41 13.64
C ALA A 93 -2.85 6.11 12.91
N GLY A 94 -2.97 5.00 13.63
CA GLY A 94 -2.93 3.65 13.09
C GLY A 94 -4.16 3.30 12.25
N ALA A 95 -4.13 2.06 11.75
CA ALA A 95 -5.13 1.41 10.90
C ALA A 95 -5.11 1.80 9.41
N GLY A 96 -4.87 0.80 8.55
CA GLY A 96 -4.63 0.88 7.11
C GLY A 96 -5.74 1.47 6.22
N ARG A 97 -6.71 2.19 6.76
CA ARG A 97 -7.66 3.03 6.01
C ARG A 97 -7.13 4.45 5.73
N ILE A 98 -6.16 4.93 6.50
CA ILE A 98 -5.65 6.31 6.39
C ILE A 98 -4.65 6.46 5.22
N VAL A 99 -3.95 5.39 4.82
CA VAL A 99 -2.87 5.48 3.81
C VAL A 99 -3.39 5.78 2.41
N GLN A 100 -4.51 5.18 1.98
CA GLN A 100 -5.06 5.44 0.63
C GLN A 100 -5.64 6.85 0.52
N GLY A 101 -6.37 7.31 1.55
CA GLY A 101 -6.92 8.68 1.58
C GLY A 101 -5.82 9.77 1.57
N SER A 102 -4.69 9.54 2.23
CA SER A 102 -3.55 10.46 2.18
C SER A 102 -2.86 10.47 0.80
N VAL A 103 -2.82 9.34 0.09
CA VAL A 103 -2.27 9.26 -1.28
C VAL A 103 -3.17 9.97 -2.28
N ASP A 104 -4.49 9.74 -2.21
CA ASP A 104 -5.46 10.38 -3.09
C ASP A 104 -5.47 11.91 -2.87
N SER A 105 -5.32 12.37 -1.62
CA SER A 105 -5.18 13.81 -1.31
C SER A 105 -3.92 14.41 -1.96
N ALA A 106 -2.78 13.69 -1.88
CA ALA A 106 -1.53 14.16 -2.48
C ALA A 106 -1.62 14.28 -4.01
N ASP A 107 -2.22 13.28 -4.67
CA ASP A 107 -2.44 13.31 -6.12
C ASP A 107 -3.34 14.49 -6.51
N GLN A 108 -4.42 14.75 -5.75
CA GLN A 108 -5.31 15.88 -5.98
C GLN A 108 -4.61 17.25 -5.78
N LEU A 109 -3.68 17.36 -4.83
CA LEU A 109 -2.87 18.56 -4.62
C LEU A 109 -1.91 18.81 -5.77
N VAL A 110 -1.27 17.77 -6.30
CA VAL A 110 -0.43 17.84 -7.51
C VAL A 110 -1.25 18.33 -8.70
N GLU A 111 -2.42 17.72 -8.95
CA GLU A 111 -3.33 18.15 -10.03
C GLU A 111 -3.75 19.61 -9.88
N THR A 112 -4.10 20.03 -8.65
CA THR A 112 -4.50 21.40 -8.36
C THR A 112 -3.36 22.39 -8.64
N CYS A 113 -2.14 22.06 -8.20
CA CYS A 113 -0.96 22.88 -8.44
C CYS A 113 -0.68 23.06 -9.94
N LEU A 114 -0.64 21.94 -10.68
CA LEU A 114 -0.42 21.93 -12.12
C LEU A 114 -1.52 22.68 -12.87
N SER A 115 -2.78 22.54 -12.45
CA SER A 115 -3.90 23.25 -13.05
C SER A 115 -3.77 24.77 -12.88
N ASN A 116 -3.48 25.25 -11.67
CA ASN A 116 -3.31 26.68 -11.38
C ASN A 116 -2.09 27.25 -12.13
N ALA A 117 -0.96 26.55 -12.13
CA ALA A 117 0.24 26.98 -12.83
C ALA A 117 0.04 27.03 -14.36
N ASN A 118 -0.63 26.01 -14.93
CA ASN A 118 -1.00 26.01 -16.35
C ASN A 118 -1.98 27.13 -16.71
N LYS A 119 -2.95 27.42 -15.84
CA LYS A 119 -3.89 28.53 -16.01
C LYS A 119 -3.14 29.88 -16.02
N PHE A 120 -2.20 30.08 -15.09
CA PHE A 120 -1.34 31.26 -15.08
C PHE A 120 -0.52 31.38 -16.38
N ASN A 121 0.20 30.32 -16.76
CA ASN A 121 1.02 30.28 -17.98
C ASN A 121 0.21 30.60 -19.24
N LYS A 122 -1.01 30.04 -19.36
CA LYS A 122 -1.94 30.36 -20.46
C LYS A 122 -2.41 31.82 -20.41
N SER A 123 -2.75 32.33 -19.22
CA SER A 123 -3.29 33.68 -19.05
C SER A 123 -2.28 34.79 -19.36
N LEU A 124 -0.97 34.51 -19.23
CA LEU A 124 0.12 35.42 -19.56
C LEU A 124 0.90 35.00 -20.82
N ASP A 125 0.33 34.14 -21.68
CA ASP A 125 1.01 33.66 -22.89
C ASP A 125 1.10 34.78 -23.95
N THR A 126 2.26 35.43 -24.00
CA THR A 126 2.55 36.52 -24.95
C THR A 126 2.71 36.05 -26.39
N ALA A 127 2.93 34.75 -26.63
CA ALA A 127 3.03 34.20 -27.98
C ALA A 127 1.64 33.97 -28.59
N LYS A 128 0.65 33.65 -27.76
CA LYS A 128 -0.74 33.40 -28.20
C LYS A 128 -1.66 34.60 -28.10
N HIS A 129 -1.40 35.52 -27.16
CA HIS A 129 -2.30 36.62 -26.85
C HIS A 129 -1.62 37.98 -27.03
N GLU A 130 -1.90 38.63 -28.17
CA GLU A 130 -1.32 39.93 -28.49
C GLU A 130 -1.73 41.02 -27.48
N ASN A 131 -2.98 41.00 -27.01
CA ASN A 131 -3.47 41.93 -25.99
C ASN A 131 -2.67 41.81 -24.67
N VAL A 132 -2.27 40.60 -24.28
CA VAL A 132 -1.44 40.34 -23.09
C VAL A 132 -0.02 40.85 -23.32
N ARG A 133 0.56 40.55 -24.49
CA ARG A 133 1.88 41.06 -24.89
C ARG A 133 1.91 42.59 -24.86
N ASN A 134 0.87 43.24 -25.36
CA ASN A 134 0.74 44.69 -25.38
C ASN A 134 0.60 45.24 -23.96
N ALA A 135 -0.27 44.66 -23.14
CA ALA A 135 -0.44 45.08 -21.75
C ALA A 135 0.85 44.99 -20.91
N ILE A 136 1.68 43.97 -21.17
CA ILE A 136 3.01 43.83 -20.57
C ILE A 136 3.99 44.88 -21.10
N ASN A 137 3.95 45.20 -22.41
CA ASN A 137 4.80 46.21 -23.01
C ASN A 137 4.44 47.65 -22.59
N ASP A 138 3.21 47.89 -22.17
CA ASP A 138 2.76 49.19 -21.64
C ASP A 138 3.20 49.42 -20.18
N CYS A 139 3.66 48.38 -19.49
CA CYS A 139 4.34 48.53 -18.22
C CYS A 139 5.69 49.25 -18.42
N ASN A 140 6.17 49.93 -17.37
CA ASN A 140 7.52 50.47 -17.40
C ASN A 140 8.55 49.33 -17.55
N SER A 141 9.76 49.65 -18.04
CA SER A 141 10.76 48.64 -18.38
C SER A 141 11.10 47.67 -17.25
N ILE A 142 11.17 48.17 -16.00
CA ILE A 142 11.46 47.34 -14.83
C ILE A 142 10.34 46.32 -14.62
N VAL A 143 9.10 46.79 -14.52
CA VAL A 143 7.93 45.92 -14.30
C VAL A 143 7.75 44.94 -15.45
N ARG A 144 7.93 45.38 -16.69
CA ARG A 144 7.86 44.51 -17.87
C ARG A 144 8.87 43.37 -17.78
N ASP A 145 10.12 43.70 -17.46
CA ASP A 145 11.21 42.73 -17.41
C ASP A 145 11.01 41.75 -16.23
N ASP A 146 10.52 42.23 -15.09
CA ASP A 146 10.20 41.38 -13.93
C ASP A 146 9.01 40.45 -14.21
N VAL A 147 7.96 40.93 -14.87
CA VAL A 147 6.83 40.09 -15.31
C VAL A 147 7.29 39.02 -16.30
N ASN A 148 8.20 39.37 -17.22
CA ASN A 148 8.76 38.41 -18.17
C ASN A 148 9.61 37.33 -17.48
N LYS A 149 10.46 37.72 -16.52
CA LYS A 149 11.22 36.77 -15.69
C LYS A 149 10.31 35.85 -14.89
N ALA A 150 9.31 36.41 -14.21
CA ALA A 150 8.35 35.64 -13.41
C ALA A 150 7.58 34.62 -14.27
N ARG A 151 7.11 35.03 -15.45
CA ARG A 151 6.45 34.11 -16.40
C ARG A 151 7.37 32.98 -16.86
N ALA A 152 8.62 33.32 -17.23
CA ALA A 152 9.59 32.31 -17.66
C ALA A 152 9.90 31.31 -16.55
N CYS A 153 10.06 31.81 -15.32
CA CYS A 153 10.29 31.00 -14.12
C CYS A 153 9.11 30.06 -13.85
N VAL A 154 7.87 30.58 -13.75
CA VAL A 154 6.69 29.74 -13.49
C VAL A 154 6.50 28.69 -14.57
N LYS A 155 6.76 29.02 -15.84
CA LYS A 155 6.70 28.04 -16.93
C LYS A 155 7.72 26.91 -16.73
N LEU A 156 8.98 27.24 -16.46
CA LEU A 156 10.03 26.26 -16.22
C LEU A 156 9.70 25.37 -15.02
N GLU A 157 9.32 25.97 -13.90
CA GLU A 157 8.95 25.24 -12.68
C GLU A 157 7.72 24.34 -12.89
N THR A 158 6.75 24.78 -13.70
CA THR A 158 5.59 23.94 -14.07
C THR A 158 6.03 22.69 -14.84
N GLU A 159 6.93 22.85 -15.82
CA GLU A 159 7.44 21.75 -16.64
C GLU A 159 8.25 20.75 -15.79
N GLN A 160 9.12 21.25 -14.91
CA GLN A 160 9.91 20.44 -13.99
C GLN A 160 9.04 19.70 -12.98
N PHE A 161 8.07 20.40 -12.37
CA PHE A 161 7.15 19.81 -11.41
C PHE A 161 6.25 18.74 -12.05
N ALA A 162 5.78 18.95 -13.28
CA ALA A 162 5.02 17.95 -14.03
C ALA A 162 5.85 16.69 -14.31
N ALA A 163 7.10 16.85 -14.74
CA ALA A 163 8.00 15.72 -14.98
C ALA A 163 8.30 14.95 -13.69
N LEU A 164 8.60 15.66 -12.59
CA LEU A 164 8.91 15.04 -11.31
C LEU A 164 7.71 14.28 -10.72
N SER A 165 6.54 14.90 -10.71
CA SER A 165 5.31 14.27 -10.20
C SER A 165 4.90 13.05 -11.02
N SER A 166 4.98 13.11 -12.35
CA SER A 166 4.72 11.97 -13.24
C SER A 166 5.67 10.80 -12.95
N LYS A 167 6.97 11.09 -12.77
CA LYS A 167 7.96 10.07 -12.41
C LYS A 167 7.64 9.44 -11.04
N GLN A 168 7.33 10.25 -10.03
CA GLN A 168 6.99 9.76 -8.70
C GLN A 168 5.74 8.88 -8.71
N GLN A 169 4.73 9.23 -9.52
CA GLN A 169 3.53 8.41 -9.70
C GLN A 169 3.85 7.03 -10.30
N GLU A 170 4.69 6.99 -11.33
CA GLU A 170 5.12 5.74 -11.96
C GLU A 170 5.98 4.90 -11.02
N ASP A 171 6.97 5.50 -10.34
CA ASP A 171 7.82 4.81 -9.37
C ASP A 171 6.97 4.17 -8.24
N ARG A 172 5.95 4.91 -7.75
CA ARG A 172 4.99 4.41 -6.75
C ARG A 172 4.16 3.24 -7.28
N LYS A 173 3.69 3.31 -8.53
CA LYS A 173 2.93 2.23 -9.18
C LYS A 173 3.79 0.98 -9.33
N VAL A 174 5.01 1.12 -9.86
CA VAL A 174 5.96 0.00 -10.02
C VAL A 174 6.31 -0.62 -8.66
N MET A 175 6.49 0.19 -7.62
CA MET A 175 6.73 -0.31 -6.26
C MET A 175 5.53 -1.13 -5.75
N ARG A 176 4.30 -0.63 -5.92
CA ARG A 176 3.07 -1.36 -5.55
C ARG A 176 2.99 -2.72 -6.24
N GLU A 177 3.17 -2.75 -7.56
CA GLU A 177 3.12 -3.98 -8.34
C GLU A 177 4.18 -5.00 -7.92
N LYS A 178 5.41 -4.55 -7.61
CA LYS A 178 6.47 -5.43 -7.10
C LYS A 178 6.14 -6.00 -5.72
N ILE A 179 5.58 -5.19 -4.82
CA ILE A 179 5.17 -5.63 -3.48
C ILE A 179 4.05 -6.68 -3.60
N GLU A 180 3.01 -6.40 -4.39
CA GLU A 180 1.89 -7.32 -4.60
C GLU A 180 2.34 -8.66 -5.18
N ARG A 181 3.25 -8.62 -6.17
CA ARG A 181 3.83 -9.84 -6.76
C ARG A 181 4.62 -10.64 -5.73
N CYS A 182 5.52 -9.99 -4.98
CA CYS A 182 6.34 -10.64 -3.96
C CYS A 182 5.48 -11.33 -2.88
N LEU A 183 4.43 -10.66 -2.40
CA LEU A 183 3.50 -11.23 -1.42
C LEU A 183 2.71 -12.43 -1.98
N THR A 184 2.28 -12.33 -3.24
CA THR A 184 1.56 -13.42 -3.93
C THR A 184 2.46 -14.64 -4.15
N ASP A 185 3.68 -14.42 -4.61
CA ASP A 185 4.66 -15.48 -4.84
C ASP A 185 5.05 -16.16 -3.52
N LEU A 186 5.26 -15.38 -2.45
CA LEU A 186 5.53 -15.91 -1.12
C LEU A 186 4.35 -16.74 -0.60
N GLY A 187 3.12 -16.23 -0.72
CA GLY A 187 1.90 -16.95 -0.33
C GLY A 187 1.76 -18.28 -1.08
N THR A 188 2.04 -18.28 -2.38
CA THR A 188 2.01 -19.49 -3.22
C THR A 188 3.07 -20.50 -2.78
N CYS A 189 4.32 -20.03 -2.58
CA CYS A 189 5.43 -20.87 -2.15
C CYS A 189 5.16 -21.54 -0.79
N VAL A 190 4.65 -20.77 0.19
CA VAL A 190 4.30 -21.28 1.52
C VAL A 190 3.19 -22.33 1.42
N ASN A 191 2.13 -22.04 0.67
CA ASN A 191 1.01 -22.97 0.49
C ASN A 191 1.45 -24.28 -0.19
N ASP A 192 2.27 -24.21 -1.23
CA ASP A 192 2.80 -25.38 -1.92
C ASP A 192 3.70 -26.23 -1.02
N SER A 193 4.55 -25.58 -0.21
CA SER A 193 5.41 -26.26 0.76
C SER A 193 4.59 -26.99 1.83
N ILE A 194 3.58 -26.32 2.40
CA ILE A 194 2.67 -26.92 3.38
C ILE A 194 1.92 -28.10 2.75
N LYS A 195 1.34 -27.92 1.56
CA LYS A 195 0.60 -28.97 0.85
C LYS A 195 1.46 -30.22 0.63
N LYS A 196 2.71 -30.05 0.17
CA LYS A 196 3.65 -31.16 -0.04
C LYS A 196 4.00 -31.87 1.28
N LYS A 197 4.30 -31.12 2.34
CA LYS A 197 4.65 -31.70 3.65
C LYS A 197 3.48 -32.46 4.28
N VAL A 198 2.27 -31.91 4.23
CA VAL A 198 1.06 -32.56 4.76
C VAL A 198 0.72 -33.81 3.95
N ALA A 199 0.78 -33.74 2.61
CA ALA A 199 0.53 -34.91 1.76
C ALA A 199 1.50 -36.06 2.08
N LYS A 200 2.79 -35.76 2.20
CA LYS A 200 3.80 -36.77 2.55
C LYS A 200 3.56 -37.39 3.92
N LEU A 201 3.23 -36.59 4.93
CA LEU A 201 2.93 -37.11 6.27
C LEU A 201 1.71 -38.05 6.26
N VAL A 202 0.64 -37.68 5.53
CA VAL A 202 -0.57 -38.50 5.41
C VAL A 202 -0.28 -39.81 4.68
N GLU A 203 0.54 -39.77 3.62
CA GLU A 203 0.98 -40.96 2.89
C GLU A 203 1.80 -41.90 3.79
N ASP A 204 2.83 -41.38 4.45
CA ASP A 204 3.71 -42.14 5.35
C ASP A 204 2.91 -42.80 6.50
N LEU A 205 1.97 -42.07 7.08
CA LEU A 205 1.08 -42.59 8.13
C LEU A 205 0.15 -43.69 7.58
N GLY A 206 -0.43 -43.47 6.39
CA GLY A 206 -1.29 -44.43 5.72
C GLY A 206 -0.57 -45.75 5.43
N LEU A 207 0.69 -45.70 5.00
CA LEU A 207 1.52 -46.88 4.79
C LEU A 207 1.78 -47.66 6.08
N LYS A 208 2.15 -46.96 7.16
CA LYS A 208 2.37 -47.59 8.48
C LYS A 208 1.10 -48.26 9.02
N VAL A 209 -0.05 -47.61 8.91
CA VAL A 209 -1.34 -48.16 9.36
C VAL A 209 -1.72 -49.40 8.54
N LYS A 210 -1.50 -49.39 7.23
CA LYS A 210 -1.72 -50.57 6.37
C LYS A 210 -0.84 -51.75 6.78
N GLU A 211 0.42 -51.50 7.11
CA GLU A 211 1.34 -52.55 7.53
C GLU A 211 0.95 -53.16 8.88
N ILE A 212 0.56 -52.32 9.86
CA ILE A 212 0.03 -52.80 11.15
C ILE A 212 -1.20 -53.68 10.92
N LYS A 213 -2.14 -53.24 10.07
CA LYS A 213 -3.33 -54.04 9.72
C LYS A 213 -2.95 -55.38 9.08
N ARG A 214 -1.97 -55.40 8.18
CA ARG A 214 -1.49 -56.63 7.53
C ARG A 214 -0.97 -57.63 8.56
N GLN A 215 -0.10 -57.18 9.47
CA GLN A 215 0.47 -58.03 10.52
C GLN A 215 -0.61 -58.60 11.45
N LEU A 216 -1.60 -57.79 11.81
CA LEU A 216 -2.71 -58.24 12.64
C LEU A 216 -3.55 -59.34 11.97
N VAL A 217 -3.85 -59.20 10.67
CA VAL A 217 -4.57 -60.24 9.91
C VAL A 217 -3.76 -61.53 9.84
N GLU A 218 -2.44 -61.41 9.68
CA GLU A 218 -1.55 -62.59 9.65
C GLU A 218 -1.54 -63.32 11.00
N ILE A 219 -1.46 -62.58 12.11
CA ILE A 219 -1.53 -63.15 13.47
C ILE A 219 -2.88 -63.84 13.69
N GLN A 220 -3.99 -63.21 13.27
CA GLN A 220 -5.31 -63.81 13.36
C GLN A 220 -5.39 -65.14 12.59
N GLY A 221 -4.83 -65.19 11.37
CA GLY A 221 -4.78 -66.40 10.56
C GLY A 221 -4.07 -67.56 11.29
N LYS A 222 -2.87 -67.30 11.80
CA LYS A 222 -2.07 -68.29 12.55
C LYS A 222 -2.81 -68.82 13.79
N LEU A 223 -3.48 -67.93 14.53
CA LEU A 223 -4.26 -68.33 15.71
C LEU A 223 -5.44 -69.25 15.35
N VAL A 224 -6.14 -68.97 14.25
CA VAL A 224 -7.24 -69.82 13.77
C VAL A 224 -6.72 -71.19 13.35
N GLU A 225 -5.57 -71.25 12.67
CA GLU A 225 -4.93 -72.52 12.30
C GLU A 225 -4.58 -73.36 13.53
N TYR A 226 -3.92 -72.77 14.54
CA TYR A 226 -3.60 -73.51 15.77
C TYR A 226 -4.83 -74.04 16.50
N ILE A 227 -5.93 -73.26 16.55
CA ILE A 227 -7.18 -73.72 17.15
C ILE A 227 -7.75 -74.91 16.36
N ARG A 228 -7.67 -74.88 15.03
CA ARG A 228 -8.17 -75.95 14.16
C ARG A 228 -7.36 -77.24 14.30
N GLU A 229 -6.03 -77.13 14.38
CA GLU A 229 -5.14 -78.27 14.62
C GLU A 229 -5.42 -78.94 15.96
N LEU A 230 -5.55 -78.13 17.03
CA LEU A 230 -5.89 -78.63 18.37
C LEU A 230 -7.26 -79.33 18.39
N THR A 231 -8.26 -78.76 17.71
CA THR A 231 -9.60 -79.37 17.62
C THR A 231 -9.54 -80.71 16.87
N THR A 232 -8.78 -80.77 15.78
CA THR A 232 -8.59 -82.01 15.00
C THR A 232 -7.91 -83.10 15.83
N TRP A 233 -6.93 -82.74 16.66
CA TRP A 233 -6.28 -83.68 17.57
C TRP A 233 -7.26 -84.26 18.59
N ILE A 234 -8.13 -83.42 19.15
CA ILE A 234 -9.20 -83.85 20.07
C ILE A 234 -10.15 -84.83 19.36
N ASP A 235 -10.64 -84.45 18.19
CA ASP A 235 -11.61 -85.25 17.43
C ASP A 235 -11.06 -86.63 17.02
N LYS A 236 -9.75 -86.74 16.81
CA LYS A 236 -9.09 -88.02 16.53
C LYS A 236 -8.85 -88.86 17.79
N ALA A 237 -8.53 -88.22 18.92
CA ALA A 237 -8.25 -88.92 20.17
C ALA A 237 -9.52 -89.53 20.80
N GLN A 238 -10.64 -88.79 20.76
CA GLN A 238 -11.90 -89.20 21.40
C GLN A 238 -12.45 -90.58 20.94
N PRO A 239 -12.58 -90.87 19.63
CA PRO A 239 -13.12 -92.15 19.16
C PRO A 239 -12.16 -93.32 19.38
N LEU A 240 -10.84 -93.09 19.37
CA LEU A 240 -9.85 -94.14 19.68
C LEU A 240 -9.99 -94.58 21.13
N ILE A 241 -10.18 -93.63 22.05
CA ILE A 241 -10.45 -93.90 23.46
C ILE A 241 -11.78 -94.66 23.59
N ASN A 242 -12.85 -94.18 22.97
CA ASN A 242 -14.16 -94.84 23.04
C ASN A 242 -14.15 -96.27 22.45
N SER A 243 -13.44 -96.50 21.34
CA SER A 243 -13.32 -97.83 20.74
C SER A 243 -12.51 -98.78 21.63
N ALA A 244 -11.47 -98.29 22.29
CA ALA A 244 -10.74 -99.07 23.28
C ALA A 244 -11.63 -99.47 24.47
N PHE A 245 -12.56 -98.61 24.90
CA PHE A 245 -13.58 -98.96 25.91
C PHE A 245 -14.48 -100.10 25.47
N GLU A 246 -15.10 -99.98 24.30
CA GLU A 246 -16.08 -100.97 23.84
C GLU A 246 -15.42 -102.34 23.67
N LYS A 247 -14.21 -102.40 23.10
CA LYS A 247 -13.47 -103.66 22.96
C LYS A 247 -13.13 -104.30 24.30
N VAL A 248 -12.79 -103.51 25.31
CA VAL A 248 -12.50 -104.03 26.64
C VAL A 248 -13.77 -104.59 27.27
N LYS A 249 -14.89 -103.87 27.12
CA LYS A 249 -16.20 -104.31 27.59
C LYS A 249 -16.69 -105.60 26.90
N GLU A 250 -16.53 -105.72 25.58
CA GLU A 250 -16.83 -106.96 24.83
C GLU A 250 -16.02 -108.15 25.37
N ILE A 251 -14.73 -107.96 25.66
CA ILE A 251 -13.89 -109.03 26.25
C ILE A 251 -14.38 -109.43 27.65
N LEU A 252 -14.86 -108.49 28.49
CA LEU A 252 -15.47 -108.86 29.79
C LEU A 252 -16.71 -109.74 29.60
N GLU A 253 -17.55 -109.39 28.64
CA GLU A 253 -18.83 -110.05 28.39
C GLU A 253 -18.62 -111.48 27.85
N ASP A 254 -17.66 -111.69 26.95
CA ASP A 254 -17.31 -113.02 26.38
C ASP A 254 -16.72 -114.02 27.40
N ILE A 255 -16.20 -113.57 28.55
CA ILE A 255 -15.60 -114.44 29.58
C ILE A 255 -16.67 -115.10 30.48
N ASN A 256 -17.95 -114.72 30.34
CA ASN A 256 -19.05 -115.31 31.12
C ASN A 256 -19.55 -116.66 30.56
N ASP A 257 -19.12 -117.09 29.37
CA ASP A 257 -19.60 -118.33 28.75
C ASP A 257 -18.71 -119.55 29.10
N GLY A 258 -18.99 -120.15 30.25
CA GLY A 258 -19.01 -121.60 30.52
C GLY A 258 -17.88 -122.56 30.10
N ASN A 259 -16.76 -122.12 29.52
CA ASN A 259 -15.78 -123.04 28.91
C ASN A 259 -14.46 -123.12 29.72
N SER A 260 -14.26 -124.26 30.40
CA SER A 260 -13.32 -124.42 31.52
C SER A 260 -11.86 -124.75 31.14
N VAL A 261 -11.40 -124.44 29.93
CA VAL A 261 -10.02 -124.81 29.50
C VAL A 261 -9.01 -123.65 29.57
N LYS A 262 -9.45 -122.39 29.81
CA LYS A 262 -8.54 -121.23 29.95
C LYS A 262 -8.84 -120.47 31.23
N LYS A 263 -7.86 -120.38 32.15
CA LYS A 263 -7.91 -119.74 33.49
C LYS A 263 -8.87 -118.51 33.57
N PRO A 264 -10.15 -118.68 33.90
CA PRO A 264 -11.16 -117.62 33.74
C PRO A 264 -10.97 -116.46 34.72
N SER A 265 -10.50 -116.76 35.94
CA SER A 265 -10.28 -115.77 36.99
C SER A 265 -9.12 -114.82 36.71
N LEU A 266 -8.05 -115.30 36.06
CA LEU A 266 -6.89 -114.46 35.71
C LEU A 266 -7.23 -113.53 34.53
N ILE A 267 -7.92 -114.06 33.50
CA ILE A 267 -8.37 -113.25 32.37
C ILE A 267 -9.39 -112.22 32.85
N LYS A 268 -10.37 -112.60 33.68
CA LYS A 268 -11.33 -111.66 34.27
C LYS A 268 -10.62 -110.57 35.08
N SER A 269 -9.67 -110.93 35.94
CA SER A 269 -8.88 -109.95 36.71
C SER A 269 -8.06 -109.00 35.84
N THR A 270 -7.39 -109.50 34.80
CA THR A 270 -6.61 -108.66 33.87
C THR A 270 -7.53 -107.75 33.08
N VAL A 271 -8.69 -108.24 32.65
CA VAL A 271 -9.64 -107.45 31.88
C VAL A 271 -10.31 -106.38 32.76
N THR A 272 -10.64 -106.65 34.03
CA THR A 272 -11.12 -105.62 34.97
C THR A 272 -10.04 -104.56 35.25
N GLN A 273 -8.75 -104.94 35.29
CA GLN A 273 -7.65 -103.97 35.37
C GLN A 273 -7.54 -103.12 34.11
N ILE A 274 -7.73 -103.70 32.93
CA ILE A 274 -7.76 -102.96 31.67
C ILE A 274 -8.99 -102.03 31.65
N GLU A 275 -10.15 -102.48 32.12
CA GLU A 275 -11.37 -101.68 32.22
C GLU A 275 -11.19 -100.49 33.17
N GLY A 276 -10.51 -100.69 34.30
CA GLY A 276 -10.11 -99.61 35.20
C GLY A 276 -9.09 -98.64 34.59
N ALA A 277 -8.08 -99.15 33.88
CA ALA A 277 -7.10 -98.31 33.19
C ALA A 277 -7.74 -97.50 32.05
N VAL A 278 -8.69 -98.11 31.35
CA VAL A 278 -9.45 -97.49 30.27
C VAL A 278 -10.44 -96.46 30.84
N ALA A 279 -11.17 -96.78 31.93
CA ALA A 279 -11.93 -95.85 32.78
C ALA A 279 -11.13 -94.58 33.10
N MET A 280 -9.92 -94.75 33.62
CA MET A 280 -9.00 -93.65 33.91
C MET A 280 -8.59 -92.88 32.66
N LEU A 281 -8.35 -93.56 31.53
CA LEU A 281 -7.94 -92.93 30.27
C LEU A 281 -9.05 -92.06 29.64
N LYS A 282 -10.33 -92.48 29.71
CA LYS A 282 -11.45 -91.62 29.29
C LYS A 282 -11.71 -90.49 30.26
N GLY A 283 -11.61 -90.73 31.57
CA GLY A 283 -11.65 -89.64 32.55
C GLY A 283 -10.59 -88.59 32.23
N ALA A 284 -9.35 -89.02 32.00
CA ALA A 284 -8.25 -88.14 31.61
C ALA A 284 -8.48 -87.45 30.25
N GLY A 285 -9.08 -88.14 29.27
CA GLY A 285 -9.42 -87.58 27.96
C GLY A 285 -10.55 -86.55 28.02
N GLU A 286 -11.59 -86.81 28.81
CA GLU A 286 -12.69 -85.87 29.07
C GLU A 286 -12.20 -84.65 29.85
N ASP A 287 -11.37 -84.85 30.87
CA ASP A 287 -10.71 -83.77 31.62
C ASP A 287 -9.80 -82.95 30.70
N ALA A 288 -8.98 -83.59 29.87
CA ALA A 288 -8.15 -82.91 28.89
C ALA A 288 -8.99 -82.13 27.86
N GLY A 289 -10.07 -82.72 27.34
CA GLY A 289 -11.00 -82.06 26.42
C GLY A 289 -11.67 -80.84 27.06
N LYS A 290 -12.04 -80.93 28.33
CA LYS A 290 -12.63 -79.84 29.11
C LYS A 290 -11.60 -78.73 29.34
N VAL A 291 -10.38 -79.07 29.75
CA VAL A 291 -9.25 -78.13 29.91
C VAL A 291 -8.96 -77.41 28.60
N VAL A 292 -8.92 -78.12 27.47
CA VAL A 292 -8.69 -77.48 26.16
C VAL A 292 -9.84 -76.55 25.79
N LYS A 293 -11.10 -76.96 25.97
CA LYS A 293 -12.26 -76.12 25.64
C LYS A 293 -12.28 -74.84 26.49
N GLU A 294 -11.92 -74.94 27.77
CA GLU A 294 -11.74 -73.79 28.67
C GLU A 294 -10.57 -72.90 28.22
N LYS A 295 -9.41 -73.49 27.92
CA LYS A 295 -8.22 -72.76 27.45
C LYS A 295 -8.45 -72.06 26.11
N VAL A 296 -9.15 -72.70 25.17
CA VAL A 296 -9.52 -72.12 23.87
C VAL A 296 -10.51 -70.98 24.06
N SER A 297 -11.52 -71.15 24.91
CA SER A 297 -12.48 -70.08 25.21
C SER A 297 -11.79 -68.89 25.89
N ALA A 298 -10.85 -69.16 26.81
CA ALA A 298 -10.05 -68.14 27.46
C ALA A 298 -9.13 -67.41 26.45
N ALA A 299 -8.49 -68.14 25.53
CA ALA A 299 -7.66 -67.57 24.48
C ALA A 299 -8.50 -66.69 23.51
N LEU A 300 -9.67 -67.15 23.09
CA LEU A 300 -10.61 -66.38 22.26
C LEU A 300 -11.05 -65.09 22.96
N LYS A 301 -11.31 -65.15 24.26
CA LYS A 301 -11.65 -63.97 25.06
C LYS A 301 -10.48 -62.99 25.14
N GLN A 302 -9.26 -63.47 25.40
CA GLN A 302 -8.05 -62.64 25.41
C GLN A 302 -7.77 -62.00 24.05
N VAL A 303 -8.01 -62.70 22.94
CA VAL A 303 -7.87 -62.12 21.58
C VAL A 303 -8.88 -60.99 21.36
N LYS A 304 -10.13 -61.16 21.82
CA LYS A 304 -11.14 -60.11 21.74
C LYS A 304 -10.76 -58.89 22.59
N GLU A 305 -10.33 -59.12 23.82
CA GLU A 305 -9.86 -58.06 24.73
C GLU A 305 -8.66 -57.32 24.13
N MET A 306 -7.70 -58.03 23.54
CA MET A 306 -6.58 -57.44 22.84
C MET A 306 -7.04 -56.57 21.66
N ASN A 307 -7.99 -57.04 20.84
CA ASN A 307 -8.50 -56.28 19.70
C ASN A 307 -9.23 -54.99 20.13
N ASP A 308 -10.00 -55.05 21.21
CA ASP A 308 -10.69 -53.88 21.75
C ASP A 308 -9.71 -52.88 22.38
N ALA A 309 -8.68 -53.35 23.09
CA ALA A 309 -7.57 -52.50 23.55
C ALA A 309 -6.84 -51.83 22.39
N LEU A 310 -6.58 -52.57 21.30
CA LEU A 310 -5.89 -52.03 20.12
C LEU A 310 -6.69 -50.94 19.41
N LYS A 311 -8.02 -51.07 19.35
CA LYS A 311 -8.90 -50.00 18.85
C LYS A 311 -8.81 -48.75 19.72
N GLN A 312 -8.75 -48.90 21.05
CA GLN A 312 -8.54 -47.77 21.94
C GLN A 312 -7.17 -47.13 21.74
N ASP A 313 -6.10 -47.91 21.63
CA ASP A 313 -4.75 -47.40 21.41
C ASP A 313 -4.66 -46.63 20.08
N LEU A 314 -5.22 -47.18 19.00
CA LEU A 314 -5.29 -46.49 17.70
C LEU A 314 -6.09 -45.18 17.77
N TYR A 315 -7.17 -45.16 18.55
CA TYR A 315 -7.94 -43.94 18.78
C TYR A 315 -7.13 -42.90 19.56
N SER A 316 -6.40 -43.32 20.60
CA SER A 316 -5.48 -42.47 21.36
C SER A 316 -4.36 -41.92 20.49
N VAL A 317 -3.72 -42.75 19.66
CA VAL A 317 -2.71 -42.31 18.68
C VAL A 317 -3.30 -41.28 17.71
N LYS A 318 -4.52 -41.47 17.22
CA LYS A 318 -5.21 -40.47 16.38
C LYS A 318 -5.36 -39.14 17.12
N GLN A 319 -5.76 -39.15 18.38
CA GLN A 319 -5.92 -37.93 19.17
C GLN A 319 -4.58 -37.22 19.41
N GLU A 320 -3.52 -37.96 19.72
CA GLU A 320 -2.19 -37.40 19.91
C GLU A 320 -1.62 -36.83 18.61
N ILE A 321 -1.83 -37.48 17.46
CA ILE A 321 -1.49 -36.92 16.15
C ILE A 321 -2.25 -35.61 15.90
N GLN A 322 -3.56 -35.57 16.20
CA GLN A 322 -4.34 -34.33 16.06
C GLN A 322 -3.79 -33.21 16.95
N LYS A 323 -3.47 -33.50 18.22
CA LYS A 323 -2.83 -32.52 19.11
C LYS A 323 -1.48 -32.06 18.58
N ALA A 324 -0.64 -32.98 18.11
CA ALA A 324 0.68 -32.67 17.57
C ALA A 324 0.59 -31.76 16.33
N ILE A 325 -0.34 -32.04 15.41
CA ILE A 325 -0.61 -31.19 14.24
C ILE A 325 -1.04 -29.80 14.69
N VAL A 326 -2.01 -29.69 15.61
CA VAL A 326 -2.48 -28.41 16.12
C VAL A 326 -1.34 -27.63 16.79
N ASN A 327 -0.50 -28.29 17.58
CA ASN A 327 0.67 -27.68 18.19
C ASN A 327 1.70 -27.23 17.18
N HIS A 328 1.99 -28.03 16.14
CA HIS A 328 2.91 -27.65 15.08
C HIS A 328 2.40 -26.41 14.32
N VAL A 329 1.11 -26.40 13.95
CA VAL A 329 0.48 -25.25 13.30
C VAL A 329 0.53 -24.01 14.20
N LYS A 330 0.18 -24.12 15.48
CA LYS A 330 0.24 -22.98 16.40
C LYS A 330 1.67 -22.48 16.61
N LYS A 331 2.59 -23.35 17.02
CA LYS A 331 3.91 -22.94 17.49
C LYS A 331 4.92 -22.73 16.36
N GLN A 332 4.90 -23.55 15.32
CA GLN A 332 5.92 -23.51 14.27
C GLN A 332 5.50 -22.75 13.03
N ILE A 333 4.21 -22.46 12.87
CA ILE A 333 3.71 -21.69 11.73
C ILE A 333 3.13 -20.37 12.21
N LYS A 334 2.12 -20.42 13.09
CA LYS A 334 1.40 -19.22 13.50
C LYS A 334 2.27 -18.27 14.32
N THR A 335 3.02 -18.76 15.31
CA THR A 335 3.91 -17.89 16.10
C THR A 335 4.96 -17.17 15.24
N PRO A 336 5.75 -17.85 14.37
CA PRO A 336 6.69 -17.15 13.49
C PRO A 336 6.00 -16.21 12.49
N TYR A 337 4.79 -16.56 12.01
CA TYR A 337 4.01 -15.69 11.16
C TYR A 337 3.59 -14.41 11.89
N ASP A 338 3.04 -14.54 13.11
CA ASP A 338 2.60 -13.41 13.93
C ASP A 338 3.82 -12.52 14.31
N GLU A 339 5.00 -13.12 14.58
CA GLU A 339 6.27 -12.40 14.78
C GLU A 339 6.74 -11.66 13.51
N LEU A 340 6.70 -12.31 12.34
CA LEU A 340 7.02 -11.68 11.07
C LEU A 340 6.07 -10.51 10.77
N GLU A 341 4.77 -10.69 11.02
CA GLU A 341 3.76 -9.64 10.87
C GLU A 341 4.08 -8.45 11.79
N GLY A 342 4.49 -8.72 13.04
CA GLY A 342 4.95 -7.71 13.99
C GLY A 342 6.16 -6.94 13.48
N ASN A 343 7.20 -7.65 13.04
CA ASN A 343 8.43 -7.05 12.51
C ASN A 343 8.14 -6.19 11.26
N VAL A 344 7.33 -6.69 10.32
CA VAL A 344 6.93 -5.94 9.12
C VAL A 344 6.20 -4.65 9.50
N LYS A 345 5.27 -4.69 10.47
CA LYS A 345 4.58 -3.48 10.95
C LYS A 345 5.56 -2.47 11.57
N GLN A 346 6.52 -2.96 12.34
CA GLN A 346 7.54 -2.13 12.97
C GLN A 346 8.46 -1.48 11.93
N ASP A 347 8.96 -2.24 10.97
CA ASP A 347 9.83 -1.75 9.90
C ASP A 347 9.12 -0.73 9.02
N LEU A 348 7.85 -0.97 8.65
CA LEU A 348 7.04 -0.01 7.90
C LEU A 348 6.80 1.29 8.69
N THR A 349 6.64 1.20 10.01
CA THR A 349 6.50 2.37 10.87
C THR A 349 7.80 3.19 10.92
N THR A 350 8.93 2.50 11.04
CA THR A 350 10.27 3.11 11.01
C THR A 350 10.52 3.80 9.66
N LEU A 351 10.25 3.11 8.55
CA LEU A 351 10.39 3.66 7.19
C LEU A 351 9.52 4.90 6.99
N LYS A 352 8.26 4.86 7.45
CA LYS A 352 7.35 6.01 7.43
C LYS A 352 7.94 7.20 8.21
N GLY A 353 8.52 6.95 9.38
CA GLY A 353 9.19 7.97 10.19
C GLY A 353 10.36 8.61 9.46
N ASN A 354 11.24 7.80 8.87
CA ASN A 354 12.40 8.29 8.12
C ASN A 354 11.99 9.14 6.91
N ILE A 355 11.04 8.64 6.10
CA ILE A 355 10.51 9.40 4.96
C ILE A 355 9.92 10.74 5.42
N LYS A 356 9.14 10.74 6.52
CA LYS A 356 8.56 11.97 7.07
C LYS A 356 9.63 12.97 7.50
N SER A 357 10.72 12.50 8.10
CA SER A 357 11.85 13.35 8.49
C SER A 357 12.50 14.01 7.27
N GLU A 358 12.81 13.24 6.23
CA GLU A 358 13.40 13.75 4.98
C GLU A 358 12.48 14.76 4.28
N VAL A 359 11.18 14.44 4.18
CA VAL A 359 10.18 15.34 3.59
C VAL A 359 10.07 16.63 4.40
N ASN A 360 10.07 16.55 5.74
CA ASN A 360 10.04 17.75 6.58
C ASN A 360 11.28 18.63 6.38
N ALA A 361 12.47 18.05 6.21
CA ALA A 361 13.68 18.79 5.91
C ALA A 361 13.54 19.57 4.58
N ILE A 362 13.03 18.91 3.53
CA ILE A 362 12.75 19.55 2.23
C ILE A 362 11.74 20.69 2.38
N VAL A 363 10.67 20.49 3.15
CA VAL A 363 9.65 21.52 3.41
C VAL A 363 10.25 22.73 4.14
N LEU A 364 11.12 22.50 5.13
CA LEU A 364 11.83 23.57 5.84
C LEU A 364 12.72 24.36 4.87
N SER A 365 13.56 23.69 4.08
CA SER A 365 14.40 24.35 3.09
C SER A 365 13.58 25.13 2.05
N SER A 366 12.42 24.60 1.63
CA SER A 366 11.53 25.31 0.71
C SER A 366 10.89 26.56 1.34
N ASN A 367 10.56 26.52 2.63
CA ASN A 367 10.08 27.70 3.34
C ASN A 367 11.17 28.76 3.50
N GLU A 368 12.40 28.36 3.86
CA GLU A 368 13.55 29.28 3.93
C GLU A 368 13.80 29.95 2.58
N PHE A 369 13.76 29.18 1.49
CA PHE A 369 13.85 29.73 0.15
C PHE A 369 12.71 30.72 -0.15
N SER A 370 11.46 30.38 0.21
CA SER A 370 10.30 31.28 0.06
C SER A 370 10.45 32.58 0.85
N ASP A 371 11.04 32.53 2.05
CA ASP A 371 11.27 33.71 2.89
C ASP A 371 12.37 34.59 2.29
N GLN A 372 13.46 33.99 1.83
CA GLN A 372 14.52 34.69 1.10
C GLN A 372 13.99 35.34 -0.19
N PHE A 373 13.12 34.65 -0.91
CA PHE A 373 12.46 35.18 -2.10
C PHE A 373 11.58 36.38 -1.76
N THR A 374 10.80 36.30 -0.69
CA THR A 374 9.96 37.41 -0.21
C THR A 374 10.78 38.60 0.26
N ALA A 375 11.88 38.37 0.97
CA ALA A 375 12.82 39.43 1.36
C ALA A 375 13.42 40.13 0.13
N THR A 376 13.78 39.35 -0.90
CA THR A 376 14.24 39.88 -2.18
C THR A 376 13.15 40.72 -2.86
N GLN A 377 11.90 40.25 -2.86
CA GLN A 377 10.76 41.01 -3.38
C GLN A 377 10.59 42.35 -2.65
N HIS A 378 10.62 42.36 -1.32
CA HIS A 378 10.52 43.59 -0.54
C HIS A 378 11.68 44.56 -0.81
N ALA A 379 12.90 44.06 -0.99
CA ALA A 379 14.05 44.87 -1.35
C ALA A 379 13.86 45.54 -2.72
N ILE A 380 13.30 44.81 -3.69
CA ILE A 380 12.92 45.33 -5.00
C ILE A 380 11.83 46.41 -4.86
N ASP A 381 10.75 46.16 -4.12
CA ASP A 381 9.68 47.13 -3.87
C ASP A 381 10.21 48.43 -3.23
N ALA A 382 11.10 48.30 -2.24
CA ALA A 382 11.73 49.43 -1.58
C ALA A 382 12.63 50.23 -2.55
N ALA A 383 13.37 49.55 -3.42
CA ALA A 383 14.15 50.20 -4.48
C ALA A 383 13.24 50.95 -5.46
N ILE A 384 12.12 50.34 -5.88
CA ILE A 384 11.11 50.97 -6.73
C ILE A 384 10.54 52.23 -6.06
N GLN A 385 10.18 52.17 -4.78
CA GLN A 385 9.69 53.33 -4.02
C GLN A 385 10.73 54.45 -3.93
N LYS A 386 12.00 54.13 -3.68
CA LYS A 386 13.09 55.13 -3.69
C LYS A 386 13.21 55.81 -5.06
N VAL A 387 13.14 55.05 -6.15
CA VAL A 387 13.14 55.59 -7.51
C VAL A 387 11.90 56.47 -7.74
N HIS A 388 10.72 56.02 -7.34
CA HIS A 388 9.47 56.76 -7.45
C HIS A 388 9.54 58.12 -6.74
N ASN A 389 10.06 58.14 -5.50
CA ASN A 389 10.25 59.37 -4.74
C ASN A 389 11.25 60.31 -5.41
N LYS A 390 12.38 59.80 -5.94
CA LYS A 390 13.32 60.62 -6.72
C LYS A 390 12.64 61.23 -7.94
N VAL A 391 11.83 60.47 -8.67
CA VAL A 391 11.07 60.95 -9.84
C VAL A 391 10.07 62.03 -9.44
N ASN A 392 9.36 61.88 -8.32
CA ASN A 392 8.44 62.91 -7.82
C ASN A 392 9.17 64.18 -7.36
N ASN A 393 10.36 64.06 -6.75
CA ASN A 393 11.20 65.23 -6.43
C ASN A 393 11.64 65.98 -7.70
N PHE A 394 11.97 65.26 -8.77
CA PHE A 394 12.22 65.87 -10.09
C PHE A 394 11.00 66.60 -10.66
N LYS A 395 9.78 66.10 -10.42
CA LYS A 395 8.54 66.82 -10.76
C LYS A 395 8.37 68.10 -9.94
N HIS A 396 8.80 68.14 -8.68
CA HIS A 396 8.79 69.39 -7.90
C HIS A 396 9.83 70.40 -8.40
N LEU A 397 10.97 69.95 -8.95
CA LEU A 397 11.90 70.83 -9.68
C LEU A 397 11.30 71.37 -11.00
N SER A 398 10.18 70.81 -11.48
CA SER A 398 9.45 71.37 -12.63
C SER A 398 8.68 72.66 -12.25
N ASN A 399 8.60 73.00 -10.96
CA ASN A 399 8.09 74.29 -10.49
C ASN A 399 9.10 75.44 -10.67
N PHE A 400 10.22 75.24 -11.39
CA PHE A 400 11.12 76.33 -11.79
C PHE A 400 10.43 77.47 -12.58
N ASN A 401 9.22 77.25 -13.09
CA ASN A 401 8.41 78.31 -13.70
C ASN A 401 7.94 79.40 -12.72
N THR A 402 8.04 79.22 -11.39
CA THR A 402 7.81 80.32 -10.43
C THR A 402 9.07 81.13 -10.13
N PHE A 403 10.26 80.64 -10.48
CA PHE A 403 11.50 81.44 -10.40
C PHE A 403 11.65 82.40 -11.59
N ALA A 404 11.08 82.05 -12.75
CA ALA A 404 11.07 82.92 -13.92
C ALA A 404 10.13 84.13 -13.74
N SER A 405 9.04 84.01 -12.96
CA SER A 405 8.15 85.15 -12.66
C SER A 405 8.73 86.13 -11.63
N ASP A 406 9.60 85.67 -10.74
CA ASP A 406 10.23 86.52 -9.72
C ASP A 406 11.48 87.25 -10.24
N PHE A 407 12.12 86.74 -11.31
CA PHE A 407 13.25 87.41 -11.94
C PHE A 407 12.83 88.53 -12.91
N ASP A 408 11.65 88.44 -13.53
CA ASP A 408 11.14 89.42 -14.49
C ASP A 408 10.51 90.67 -13.82
N SER A 409 10.30 90.64 -12.50
CA SER A 409 9.72 91.75 -11.74
C SER A 409 10.74 92.64 -11.00
N SER A 410 12.05 92.37 -11.12
CA SER A 410 13.08 93.06 -10.31
C SER A 410 14.23 93.74 -11.08
N VAL A 411 14.18 93.87 -12.42
CA VAL A 411 15.21 94.59 -13.19
C VAL A 411 14.65 95.87 -13.85
N PRO A 412 14.90 97.06 -13.30
CA PRO A 412 14.58 98.32 -13.97
C PRO A 412 15.65 98.63 -15.02
N MET A 413 15.31 98.49 -16.30
CA MET A 413 16.05 99.12 -17.40
C MET A 413 15.84 100.64 -17.36
N ARG A 414 16.80 101.38 -16.79
CA ARG A 414 16.95 102.82 -17.06
C ARG A 414 17.73 103.00 -18.36
N GLY A 415 17.02 103.43 -19.39
CA GLY A 415 17.58 103.93 -20.63
C GLY A 415 18.34 105.24 -20.40
N ILE A 416 19.45 105.38 -21.12
CA ILE A 416 20.21 106.60 -21.31
C ILE A 416 19.45 107.46 -22.33
N LEU A 417 19.03 108.65 -21.89
CA LEU A 417 19.23 109.92 -22.57
C LEU A 417 19.62 110.95 -21.51
#